data_AF-A0AAX2I455-F1
#
_entry.id   AF-A0AAX2I455-F1
#
_cell.length_a   1.000
_cell.length_b   1.000
_cell.length_c   1.000
_cell.angle_alpha   90.00
_cell.angle_beta   90.00
_cell.angle_gamma   90.00
#
_symmetry.space_group_name_H-M   'P 1'
#
loop_
_entity.id
_entity.type
_entity.pdbx_description
1 polymer ?
#
loop_
_entity_poly.entity_id
_entity_poly.type
_entity_poly.pdbx_seq_one_letter_code
_entity_poly.pdbx_strand_id
1 'polypeptide(L)'
;MFSKIIILVLSLTISSIPAFAAMTISGTRVIFPAAEKEVSIRTNNKGVQPALVQVWVDDGKTNANINSMKLPFMVTPPVFRVEPGKGQTVRMIYNGMALPQNKESVFWFNMLEIPAVKKEGNTQNKLELAFRTRIKVFYRPTSLESNSAAQSAQLKWTLVDDNQKGRGVKVVNPTPYYISFDSGSITVGAKSVEIITDMVPPFSEKMFFPKLKLLGSTSISKMNYKILNDYGAAIDEELSFSQGQGVLVSKKK
;
A
#
# COMPACT_ATOMS: atom_id res chain seq x y z
N MET A 1 -17.27 -40.58 -20.18
CA MET A 1 -17.48 -39.19 -19.69
C MET A 1 -16.30 -38.66 -18.88
N PHE A 2 -15.68 -39.45 -17.99
CA PHE A 2 -14.55 -39.02 -17.14
C PHE A 2 -13.33 -38.45 -17.89
N SER A 3 -12.92 -39.04 -19.02
CA SER A 3 -11.79 -38.55 -19.81
C SER A 3 -12.02 -37.13 -20.38
N LYS A 4 -13.25 -36.77 -20.76
CA LYS A 4 -13.58 -35.43 -21.27
C LYS A 4 -13.55 -34.36 -20.17
N ILE A 5 -13.90 -34.72 -18.93
CA ILE A 5 -13.83 -33.83 -17.77
C ILE A 5 -12.36 -33.58 -17.38
N ILE A 6 -11.52 -34.61 -17.44
CA ILE A 6 -10.07 -34.47 -17.16
C ILE A 6 -9.40 -33.53 -18.18
N ILE A 7 -9.71 -33.67 -19.47
CA ILE A 7 -9.17 -32.79 -20.52
C ILE A 7 -9.66 -31.34 -20.33
N LEU A 8 -10.92 -31.14 -19.95
CA LEU A 8 -11.48 -29.81 -19.68
C LEU A 8 -10.82 -29.15 -18.46
N VAL A 9 -10.62 -29.89 -17.36
CA VAL A 9 -9.94 -29.39 -16.14
C VAL A 9 -8.47 -29.07 -16.43
N LEU A 10 -7.77 -29.91 -17.21
CA LEU A 10 -6.38 -29.67 -17.59
C LEU A 10 -6.25 -28.43 -18.51
N SER A 11 -7.21 -28.21 -19.41
CA SER A 11 -7.26 -27.03 -20.27
C SER A 11 -7.54 -25.72 -19.50
N LEU A 12 -8.36 -25.76 -18.44
CA LEU A 12 -8.59 -24.60 -17.58
C LEU A 12 -7.39 -24.22 -16.70
N THR A 13 -6.48 -25.16 -16.37
CA THR A 13 -5.28 -24.85 -15.56
C THR A 13 -4.15 -24.16 -16.32
N ILE A 14 -4.20 -24.13 -17.66
CA ILE A 14 -3.13 -23.56 -18.51
C ILE A 14 -3.38 -22.08 -18.83
N SER A 15 -4.55 -21.54 -18.52
CA SER A 15 -4.96 -20.17 -18.90
C SER A 15 -4.64 -19.07 -17.87
N SER A 16 -3.92 -19.39 -16.78
CA SER A 16 -3.38 -18.36 -15.89
C SER A 16 -2.12 -17.73 -16.49
N ILE A 17 -2.29 -16.76 -17.39
CA ILE A 17 -1.19 -15.92 -17.85
C ILE A 17 -0.79 -15.01 -16.69
N PRO A 18 0.41 -15.16 -16.09
CA PRO A 18 0.90 -14.18 -15.13
C PRO A 18 0.97 -12.80 -15.79
N ALA A 19 0.31 -11.82 -15.18
CA ALA A 19 0.47 -10.42 -15.56
C ALA A 19 1.86 -9.95 -15.13
N PHE A 20 2.83 -9.99 -16.04
CA PHE A 20 4.17 -9.46 -15.79
C PHE A 20 4.15 -7.93 -15.97
N ALA A 21 4.17 -7.19 -14.86
CA ALA A 21 4.66 -5.81 -14.91
C ALA A 21 6.12 -5.85 -15.32
N ALA A 22 6.50 -5.08 -16.35
CA ALA A 22 7.88 -5.05 -16.78
C ALA A 22 8.72 -4.35 -15.72
N MET A 23 8.30 -3.21 -15.18
CA MET A 23 9.00 -2.51 -14.10
C MET A 23 8.45 -2.82 -12.70
N THR A 24 9.37 -3.09 -11.76
CA THR A 24 9.06 -3.33 -10.34
C THR A 24 9.96 -2.51 -9.43
N ILE A 25 9.48 -2.16 -8.24
CA ILE A 25 10.27 -1.55 -7.16
C ILE A 25 10.60 -2.66 -6.15
N SER A 26 11.81 -2.68 -5.61
CA SER A 26 12.25 -3.71 -4.65
C SER A 26 11.51 -3.72 -3.30
N GLY A 27 10.66 -2.73 -3.02
CA GLY A 27 9.82 -2.66 -1.83
C GLY A 27 8.48 -1.98 -2.10
N THR A 28 7.54 -2.07 -1.15
CA THR A 28 6.19 -1.49 -1.25
C THR A 28 6.06 -0.14 -0.54
N ARG A 29 7.14 0.33 0.08
CA ARG A 29 7.27 1.60 0.79
C ARG A 29 8.74 1.97 0.98
N VAL A 30 8.98 3.23 1.31
CA VAL A 30 10.29 3.77 1.66
C VAL A 30 10.18 4.37 3.06
N ILE A 31 11.08 3.98 3.95
CA ILE A 31 11.34 4.74 5.18
C ILE A 31 12.54 5.64 4.90
N PHE A 32 12.37 6.94 5.09
CA PHE A 32 13.42 7.93 4.99
C PHE A 32 13.78 8.41 6.40
N PRO A 33 14.87 7.90 7.00
CA PRO A 33 15.31 8.35 8.32
C PRO A 33 15.81 9.79 8.25
N ALA A 34 15.42 10.64 9.20
CA ALA A 34 15.82 12.05 9.24
C ALA A 34 17.33 12.26 9.44
N ALA A 35 18.04 11.26 10.00
CA ALA A 35 19.49 11.29 10.13
C ALA A 35 20.22 11.16 8.78
N GLU A 36 19.55 10.61 7.76
CA GLU A 36 20.14 10.37 6.46
C GLU A 36 19.90 11.53 5.50
N LYS A 37 20.88 11.80 4.62
CA LYS A 37 20.73 12.80 3.56
C LYS A 37 20.01 12.23 2.34
N GLU A 38 20.17 10.93 2.10
CA GLU A 38 19.57 10.24 0.97
C GLU A 38 19.29 8.77 1.28
N VAL A 39 18.35 8.19 0.53
CA VAL A 39 18.09 6.75 0.52
C VAL A 39 18.05 6.23 -0.91
N SER A 40 18.40 4.97 -1.09
CA SER A 40 18.39 4.31 -2.40
C SER A 40 17.13 3.48 -2.61
N ILE A 41 16.51 3.65 -3.77
CA ILE A 41 15.32 2.90 -4.21
C ILE A 41 15.72 2.09 -5.44
N ARG A 42 15.70 0.76 -5.33
CA ARG A 42 16.02 -0.13 -6.45
C ARG A 42 14.78 -0.41 -7.29
N THR A 43 14.91 -0.22 -8.60
CA THR A 43 13.91 -0.58 -9.62
C THR A 43 14.47 -1.68 -10.51
N ASN A 44 13.62 -2.58 -11.01
CA ASN A 44 14.06 -3.70 -11.84
C ASN A 44 13.08 -3.91 -13.00
N ASN A 45 13.65 -4.09 -14.20
CA ASN A 45 12.91 -4.53 -15.38
C ASN A 45 12.90 -6.07 -15.43
N LYS A 46 11.77 -6.66 -15.05
CA LYS A 46 11.49 -8.10 -15.17
C LYS A 46 10.85 -8.46 -16.52
N GLY A 47 10.60 -7.47 -17.37
CA GLY A 47 10.08 -7.66 -18.72
C GLY A 47 11.15 -8.13 -19.71
N VAL A 48 10.69 -8.46 -20.91
CA VAL A 48 11.53 -8.90 -22.04
C VAL A 48 11.85 -7.78 -23.04
N GLN A 49 11.38 -6.57 -22.77
CA GLN A 49 11.62 -5.37 -23.59
C GLN A 49 12.22 -4.26 -22.73
N PRO A 50 13.03 -3.37 -23.31
CA PRO A 50 13.50 -2.18 -22.61
C PRO A 50 12.32 -1.27 -22.25
N ALA A 51 12.43 -0.60 -21.12
CA ALA A 51 11.44 0.37 -20.64
C ALA A 51 12.08 1.73 -20.42
N LEU A 52 11.38 2.80 -20.76
CA LEU A 52 11.69 4.14 -20.28
C LEU A 52 10.91 4.34 -18.98
N VAL A 53 11.58 4.84 -17.95
CA VAL A 53 11.03 4.98 -16.62
C VAL A 53 11.14 6.43 -16.19
N GLN A 54 10.03 6.98 -15.71
CA GLN A 54 10.01 8.30 -15.08
C GLN A 54 9.66 8.15 -13.60
N VAL A 55 10.39 8.85 -12.73
CA VAL A 55 10.20 8.83 -11.28
C VAL A 55 10.07 10.23 -10.69
N TRP A 56 9.21 10.38 -9.70
CA TRP A 56 9.00 11.63 -8.98
C TRP A 56 8.38 11.39 -7.60
N VAL A 57 8.41 12.43 -6.75
CA VAL A 57 7.72 12.44 -5.46
C VAL A 57 6.51 13.37 -5.54
N ASP A 58 5.43 13.06 -4.81
CA ASP A 58 4.28 13.96 -4.60
C ASP A 58 3.80 13.95 -3.14
N ASP A 59 2.89 14.89 -2.81
CA ASP A 59 2.33 15.08 -1.46
C ASP A 59 1.06 14.27 -1.17
N GLY A 60 0.67 13.35 -2.05
CA GLY A 60 -0.60 12.62 -1.90
C GLY A 60 -1.69 13.10 -2.84
N LYS A 61 -1.68 14.38 -3.26
CA LYS A 61 -2.79 15.00 -3.98
C LYS A 61 -2.68 14.76 -5.48
N THR A 62 -3.61 13.98 -6.02
CA THR A 62 -3.56 13.44 -7.39
C THR A 62 -3.58 14.51 -8.52
N ASN A 63 -3.99 15.75 -8.24
CA ASN A 63 -4.26 16.78 -9.26
C ASN A 63 -3.34 18.01 -9.21
N ALA A 64 -2.31 18.04 -8.36
CA ALA A 64 -1.42 19.19 -8.32
C ALA A 64 -0.35 19.10 -9.42
N ASN A 65 -0.07 20.22 -10.08
CA ASN A 65 0.99 20.32 -11.09
C ASN A 65 2.33 19.98 -10.43
N ILE A 66 2.95 18.87 -10.84
CA ILE A 66 4.21 18.35 -10.29
C ILE A 66 5.31 19.42 -10.28
N ASN A 67 5.34 20.30 -11.30
CA ASN A 67 6.35 21.35 -11.43
C ASN A 67 6.16 22.52 -10.44
N SER A 68 5.02 22.59 -9.76
CA SER A 68 4.70 23.65 -8.79
C SER A 68 4.74 23.17 -7.33
N MET A 69 4.87 21.86 -7.10
CA MET A 69 4.90 21.31 -5.75
C MET A 69 6.25 21.60 -5.08
N LYS A 70 6.22 22.30 -3.94
CA LYS A 70 7.37 22.40 -3.05
C LYS A 70 7.39 21.18 -2.14
N LEU A 71 8.24 20.21 -2.47
CA LEU A 71 8.38 18.96 -1.72
C LEU A 71 9.73 18.90 -1.02
N PRO A 72 9.83 18.17 0.11
CA PRO A 72 11.07 18.00 0.83
C PRO A 72 12.05 17.02 0.15
N PHE A 73 11.62 16.33 -0.90
CA PHE A 73 12.41 15.28 -1.55
C PHE A 73 12.63 15.54 -3.03
N MET A 74 13.81 15.18 -3.50
CA MET A 74 14.20 15.09 -4.91
C MET A 74 14.59 13.66 -5.25
N VAL A 75 14.39 13.24 -6.51
CA VAL A 75 14.80 11.92 -6.99
C VAL A 75 15.69 12.02 -8.21
N THR A 76 16.74 11.20 -8.26
CA THR A 76 17.70 11.21 -9.37
C THR A 76 18.18 9.80 -9.73
N PRO A 77 18.31 9.46 -11.04
CA PRO A 77 17.84 10.27 -12.18
C PRO A 77 16.30 10.26 -12.28
N PRO A 78 15.67 11.36 -12.74
CA PRO A 78 14.19 11.44 -12.83
C PRO A 78 13.62 10.70 -14.04
N VAL A 79 14.44 10.48 -15.09
CA VAL A 79 14.09 9.69 -16.27
C VAL A 79 15.28 8.83 -16.66
N PHE A 80 15.05 7.56 -16.93
CA PHE A 80 16.11 6.62 -17.31
C PHE A 80 15.54 5.43 -18.08
N ARG A 81 16.40 4.78 -18.85
CA ARG A 81 16.06 3.56 -19.59
C ARG A 81 16.59 2.34 -18.83
N VAL A 82 15.79 1.28 -18.76
CA VAL A 82 16.18 0.00 -18.13
C VAL A 82 16.01 -1.13 -19.14
N GLU A 83 17.12 -1.80 -19.46
CA GLU A 83 17.14 -2.97 -20.34
C GLU A 83 16.49 -4.20 -19.68
N PRO A 84 16.04 -5.20 -20.47
CA PRO A 84 15.47 -6.45 -19.96
C PRO A 84 16.37 -7.12 -18.93
N GLY A 85 15.80 -7.55 -17.80
CA GLY A 85 16.52 -8.21 -16.71
C GLY A 85 17.51 -7.32 -15.94
N LYS A 86 17.59 -6.03 -16.25
CA LYS A 86 18.45 -5.07 -15.53
C LYS A 86 17.65 -4.29 -14.48
N GLY A 87 18.37 -3.59 -13.62
CA GLY A 87 17.79 -2.69 -12.63
C GLY A 87 18.48 -1.34 -12.62
N GLN A 88 17.79 -0.34 -12.09
CA GLN A 88 18.32 1.00 -11.87
C GLN A 88 18.07 1.42 -10.43
N THR A 89 19.10 1.95 -9.79
CA THR A 89 18.99 2.58 -8.48
C THR A 89 18.63 4.06 -8.65
N VAL A 90 17.57 4.49 -7.99
CA VAL A 90 17.14 5.88 -7.87
C VAL A 90 17.54 6.37 -6.48
N ARG A 91 18.23 7.51 -6.41
CA ARG A 91 18.52 8.17 -5.14
C ARG A 91 17.39 9.13 -4.83
N MET A 92 16.82 9.03 -3.63
CA MET A 92 15.92 10.01 -3.05
C MET A 92 16.70 10.84 -2.05
N ILE A 93 16.69 12.16 -2.22
CA ILE A 93 17.51 13.11 -1.45
C ILE A 93 16.57 14.07 -0.72
N TYR A 94 16.81 14.31 0.56
CA TYR A 94 16.10 15.31 1.34
C TYR A 94 16.74 16.69 1.15
N ASN A 95 15.94 17.71 0.84
CA ASN A 95 16.44 19.06 0.53
C ASN A 95 16.52 20.00 1.75
N GLY A 96 16.23 19.50 2.96
CA GLY A 96 16.30 20.29 4.20
C GLY A 96 15.03 21.11 4.51
N MET A 97 13.98 21.02 3.71
CA MET A 97 12.70 21.67 4.00
C MET A 97 12.13 21.19 5.33
N ALA A 98 11.84 22.12 6.24
CA ALA A 98 11.37 21.79 7.58
C ALA A 98 10.14 20.86 7.59
N LEU A 99 10.26 19.75 8.31
CA LEU A 99 9.19 18.79 8.57
C LEU A 99 8.96 18.63 10.08
N PRO A 100 7.76 18.19 10.52
CA PRO A 100 7.52 17.84 11.92
C PRO A 100 8.58 16.87 12.46
N GLN A 101 9.13 17.18 13.63
CA GLN A 101 10.18 16.38 14.26
C GLN A 101 9.65 15.43 15.34
N ASN A 102 8.35 15.48 15.66
CA ASN A 102 7.71 14.68 16.70
C ASN A 102 6.75 13.60 16.15
N LYS A 103 6.62 13.52 14.83
CA LYS A 103 5.76 12.53 14.14
C LYS A 103 6.26 12.28 12.73
N GLU A 104 5.90 11.13 12.18
CA GLU A 104 6.15 10.85 10.78
C GLU A 104 5.42 11.83 9.86
N SER A 105 5.99 12.02 8.67
CA SER A 105 5.33 12.69 7.53
C SER A 105 5.27 11.73 6.36
N VAL A 106 4.17 11.73 5.59
CA VAL A 106 3.97 10.82 4.46
C VAL A 106 3.97 11.56 3.13
N PHE A 107 4.67 10.98 2.16
CA PHE A 107 4.75 11.38 0.77
C PHE A 107 4.60 10.15 -0.12
N TRP A 108 4.64 10.31 -1.44
CA TRP A 108 4.56 9.18 -2.35
C TRP A 108 5.64 9.23 -3.41
N PHE A 109 6.34 8.11 -3.58
CA PHE A 109 7.23 7.86 -4.70
C PHE A 109 6.43 7.24 -5.83
N ASN A 110 6.60 7.79 -7.03
CA ASN A 110 5.92 7.36 -8.24
C ASN A 110 6.95 6.84 -9.23
N MET A 111 6.59 5.75 -9.89
CA MET A 111 7.33 5.18 -11.01
C MET A 111 6.35 4.92 -12.15
N LEU A 112 6.49 5.70 -13.22
CA LEU A 112 5.76 5.50 -14.47
C LEU A 112 6.63 4.70 -15.43
N GLU A 113 6.13 3.56 -15.86
CA GLU A 113 6.71 2.78 -16.95
C GLU A 113 6.12 3.21 -18.28
N ILE A 114 6.99 3.54 -19.24
CA ILE A 114 6.64 3.83 -20.63
C ILE A 114 7.22 2.71 -21.49
N PRO A 115 6.37 1.81 -22.03
CA PRO A 115 6.82 0.67 -22.81
C PRO A 115 7.42 1.10 -24.15
N ALA A 116 8.33 0.29 -24.70
CA ALA A 116 8.89 0.53 -26.03
C ALA A 116 7.81 0.39 -27.12
N VAL A 117 7.73 1.39 -28.01
CA VAL A 117 6.88 1.33 -29.19
C VAL A 117 7.58 0.47 -30.26
N LYS A 118 6.97 -0.64 -30.67
CA LYS A 118 7.43 -1.42 -31.83
C LYS A 118 7.11 -0.65 -33.12
N LYS A 119 8.08 -0.52 -34.03
CA LYS A 119 7.94 0.19 -35.32
C LYS A 119 7.33 -0.66 -36.45
N GLU A 120 6.78 -1.83 -36.17
CA GLU A 120 6.27 -2.73 -37.22
C GLU A 120 4.76 -2.64 -37.42
N GLY A 121 4.38 -2.30 -38.66
CA GLY A 121 3.16 -2.75 -39.32
C GLY A 121 1.87 -2.08 -38.86
N ASN A 122 1.34 -1.20 -39.72
CA ASN A 122 0.00 -0.62 -39.75
C ASN A 122 -1.07 -1.44 -38.97
N THR A 123 -1.16 -1.23 -37.65
CA THR A 123 -2.15 -1.85 -36.77
C THR A 123 -3.02 -0.73 -36.23
N GLN A 124 -4.03 -0.34 -37.01
CA GLN A 124 -4.89 0.83 -36.76
C GLN A 124 -5.68 0.76 -35.44
N ASN A 125 -5.61 -0.35 -34.69
CA ASN A 125 -6.28 -0.56 -33.41
C ASN A 125 -5.33 -1.16 -32.37
N LYS A 126 -4.48 -0.35 -31.74
CA LYS A 126 -3.60 -0.77 -30.64
C LYS A 126 -3.96 -0.06 -29.34
N LEU A 127 -4.11 -0.82 -28.26
CA LEU A 127 -4.17 -0.31 -26.90
C LEU A 127 -2.78 -0.40 -26.28
N GLU A 128 -2.23 0.75 -25.89
CA GLU A 128 -0.97 0.83 -25.15
C GLU A 128 -1.26 1.14 -23.68
N LEU A 129 -0.72 0.31 -22.79
CA LEU A 129 -0.87 0.47 -21.36
C LEU A 129 0.45 0.94 -20.75
N ALA A 130 0.40 2.08 -20.06
CA ALA A 130 1.48 2.56 -19.22
C ALA A 130 1.07 2.42 -17.75
N PHE A 131 1.92 1.79 -16.94
CA PHE A 131 1.61 1.54 -15.53
C PHE A 131 2.34 2.54 -14.65
N ARG A 132 1.59 3.25 -13.79
CA ARG A 132 2.14 4.07 -12.71
C ARG A 132 2.05 3.29 -11.40
N THR A 133 3.19 2.87 -10.89
CA THR A 133 3.29 2.31 -9.53
C THR A 133 3.55 3.45 -8.55
N ARG A 134 2.83 3.45 -7.43
CA ARG A 134 2.92 4.49 -6.40
C ARG A 134 3.08 3.84 -5.03
N ILE A 135 4.15 4.19 -4.31
CA ILE A 135 4.44 3.67 -2.97
C ILE A 135 4.60 4.81 -1.97
N LYS A 136 4.29 4.53 -0.70
CA LYS A 136 4.40 5.52 0.38
C LYS A 136 5.86 5.74 0.75
N VAL A 137 6.20 6.99 1.06
CA VAL A 137 7.48 7.43 1.59
C VAL A 137 7.21 8.03 2.97
N PHE A 138 7.78 7.46 4.02
CA PHE A 138 7.63 7.93 5.39
C PHE A 138 8.92 8.63 5.81
N TYR A 139 8.87 9.95 5.97
CA TYR A 139 9.92 10.68 6.67
C TYR A 139 9.80 10.41 8.17
N ARG A 140 10.85 9.85 8.76
CA ARG A 140 10.88 9.46 10.17
C ARG A 140 11.91 10.28 10.94
N PRO A 141 11.48 11.21 11.81
CA PRO A 141 12.37 11.94 12.71
C PRO A 141 13.27 11.03 13.55
N THR A 142 14.43 11.53 13.95
CA THR A 142 15.41 10.77 14.76
C THR A 142 14.87 10.38 16.14
N SER A 143 13.89 11.10 16.67
CA SER A 143 13.23 10.75 17.93
C SER A 143 12.33 9.50 17.83
N LEU A 144 12.10 8.97 16.63
CA LEU A 144 11.23 7.83 16.36
C LEU A 144 12.06 6.63 15.88
N GLU A 145 12.56 5.82 16.79
CA GLU A 145 13.48 4.71 16.46
C GLU A 145 12.78 3.36 16.23
N SER A 146 11.53 3.22 16.67
CA SER A 146 10.77 1.97 16.55
C SER A 146 10.20 1.73 15.14
N ASN A 147 9.94 0.45 14.82
CA ASN A 147 9.17 0.06 13.64
C ASN A 147 7.69 0.45 13.80
N SER A 148 7.05 0.93 12.74
CA SER A 148 5.64 1.34 12.76
C SER A 148 4.70 0.22 13.25
N ALA A 149 4.93 -1.03 12.83
CA ALA A 149 4.09 -2.15 13.25
C ALA A 149 4.24 -2.52 14.72
N ALA A 150 5.38 -2.24 15.36
CA ALA A 150 5.56 -2.48 16.79
C ALA A 150 4.67 -1.57 17.66
N GLN A 151 4.13 -0.50 17.07
CA GLN A 151 3.26 0.47 17.75
C GLN A 151 1.77 0.12 17.60
N SER A 152 1.43 -0.90 16.79
CA SER A 152 0.03 -1.29 16.52
C SER A 152 -0.73 -1.68 17.79
N ALA A 153 -0.02 -2.21 18.80
CA ALA A 153 -0.61 -2.61 20.07
C ALA A 153 -1.22 -1.44 20.87
N GLN A 154 -0.82 -0.19 20.56
CA GLN A 154 -1.34 1.01 21.22
C GLN A 154 -2.61 1.55 20.55
N LEU A 155 -3.02 0.99 19.41
CA LEU A 155 -4.24 1.38 18.73
C LEU A 155 -5.45 1.08 19.61
N LYS A 156 -6.40 2.03 19.64
CA LYS A 156 -7.66 1.88 20.37
C LYS A 156 -8.79 1.63 19.39
N TRP A 157 -9.61 0.64 19.69
CA TRP A 157 -10.62 0.12 18.77
C TRP A 157 -12.00 0.23 19.39
N THR A 158 -12.96 0.77 18.65
CA THR A 158 -14.35 0.91 19.09
C THR A 158 -15.30 0.56 17.96
N LEU A 159 -16.43 -0.05 18.28
CA LEU A 159 -17.52 -0.22 17.32
C LEU A 159 -18.24 1.11 17.14
N VAL A 160 -18.61 1.40 15.90
CA VAL A 160 -19.36 2.61 15.54
C VAL A 160 -20.49 2.26 14.60
N ASP A 161 -21.59 3.01 14.71
CA ASP A 161 -22.76 2.88 13.86
C ASP A 161 -22.85 4.12 12.95
N ASP A 162 -23.11 3.90 11.66
CA ASP A 162 -23.33 4.94 10.65
C ASP A 162 -24.65 4.67 9.91
N ASN A 163 -25.48 5.71 9.76
CA ASN A 163 -26.82 5.57 9.18
C ASN A 163 -26.81 5.08 7.72
N GLN A 164 -25.76 5.41 6.96
CA GLN A 164 -25.63 5.05 5.55
C GLN A 164 -24.82 3.77 5.37
N LYS A 165 -23.70 3.64 6.08
CA LYS A 165 -22.72 2.55 5.92
C LYS A 165 -22.97 1.35 6.84
N GLY A 166 -23.86 1.50 7.83
CA GLY A 166 -24.15 0.48 8.83
C GLY A 166 -23.10 0.45 9.93
N ARG A 167 -22.90 -0.71 10.53
CA ARG A 167 -21.93 -0.88 11.63
C ARG A 167 -20.51 -1.07 11.09
N GLY A 168 -19.56 -0.37 11.71
CA GLY A 168 -18.15 -0.42 11.38
C GLY A 168 -17.27 -0.40 12.62
N VAL A 169 -15.98 -0.21 12.38
CA VAL A 169 -14.96 -0.17 13.43
C VAL A 169 -14.18 1.14 13.31
N LYS A 170 -14.11 1.89 14.41
CA LYS A 170 -13.24 3.05 14.55
C LYS A 170 -11.92 2.65 15.19
N VAL A 171 -10.84 3.08 14.57
CA VAL A 171 -9.47 2.96 15.07
C VAL A 171 -8.93 4.34 15.41
N VAL A 172 -8.39 4.48 16.62
CA VAL A 172 -7.65 5.66 17.07
C VAL A 172 -6.19 5.30 17.15
N ASN A 173 -5.35 6.08 16.48
CA ASN A 173 -3.90 5.97 16.51
C ASN A 173 -3.31 7.06 17.42
N PRO A 174 -2.96 6.73 18.67
CA PRO A 174 -2.33 7.68 19.58
C PRO A 174 -0.83 7.85 19.33
N THR A 175 -0.26 7.15 18.34
CA THR A 175 1.20 7.05 18.15
C THR A 175 1.70 8.11 17.16
N PRO A 176 3.00 8.45 17.19
CA PRO A 176 3.62 9.35 16.21
C PRO A 176 3.87 8.72 14.83
N TYR A 177 3.39 7.50 14.57
CA TYR A 177 3.63 6.72 13.34
C TYR A 177 2.38 6.62 12.47
N TYR A 178 2.54 6.48 11.15
CA TYR A 178 1.48 6.05 10.25
C TYR A 178 1.30 4.54 10.35
N ILE A 179 0.08 4.07 10.61
CA ILE A 179 -0.23 2.63 10.55
C ILE A 179 -0.94 2.32 9.24
N SER A 180 -0.31 1.52 8.38
CA SER A 180 -0.90 1.10 7.11
C SER A 180 -1.56 -0.27 7.24
N PHE A 181 -2.86 -0.31 6.99
CA PHE A 181 -3.61 -1.55 6.86
C PHE A 181 -3.54 -2.06 5.42
N ASP A 182 -3.32 -3.36 5.27
CA ASP A 182 -3.35 -4.09 4.01
C ASP A 182 -4.76 -4.62 3.73
N SER A 183 -5.36 -5.24 4.73
CA SER A 183 -6.68 -5.85 4.64
C SER A 183 -7.32 -5.97 6.02
N GLY A 184 -8.64 -6.11 6.06
CA GLY A 184 -9.39 -6.32 7.29
C GLY A 184 -10.72 -7.00 7.02
N SER A 185 -11.17 -7.79 7.99
CA SER A 185 -12.49 -8.40 8.01
C SER A 185 -13.05 -8.41 9.42
N ILE A 186 -14.38 -8.35 9.51
CA ILE A 186 -15.12 -8.42 10.77
C ILE A 186 -15.98 -9.68 10.78
N THR A 187 -16.11 -10.29 11.96
CA THR A 187 -17.02 -11.42 12.17
C THR A 187 -18.37 -10.92 12.65
N VAL A 188 -19.39 -11.21 11.86
CA VAL A 188 -20.78 -10.80 12.04
C VAL A 188 -21.63 -12.06 12.16
N GLY A 189 -22.03 -12.41 13.39
CA GLY A 189 -22.58 -13.74 13.68
C GLY A 189 -21.57 -14.84 13.34
N ALA A 190 -21.90 -15.70 12.37
CA ALA A 190 -21.01 -16.76 11.88
C ALA A 190 -20.27 -16.40 10.57
N LYS A 191 -20.49 -15.20 10.01
CA LYS A 191 -19.94 -14.80 8.70
C LYS A 191 -18.76 -13.85 8.87
N SER A 192 -17.74 -14.02 8.04
CA SER A 192 -16.64 -13.06 7.88
C SER A 192 -16.97 -12.09 6.75
N VAL A 193 -16.85 -10.79 7.01
CA VAL A 193 -17.16 -9.72 6.06
C VAL A 193 -15.96 -8.80 5.91
N GLU A 194 -15.48 -8.61 4.67
CA GLU A 194 -14.38 -7.71 4.36
C GLU A 194 -14.75 -6.24 4.65
N ILE A 195 -13.84 -5.50 5.27
CA ILE A 195 -13.96 -4.06 5.50
C ILE A 195 -12.92 -3.31 4.68
N ILE A 196 -13.30 -2.11 4.23
CA ILE A 196 -12.38 -1.22 3.54
C ILE A 196 -11.48 -0.59 4.59
N THR A 197 -10.20 -0.95 4.56
CA THR A 197 -9.18 -0.40 5.45
C THR A 197 -8.31 0.60 4.71
N ASP A 198 -7.63 1.46 5.47
CA ASP A 198 -6.73 2.48 4.94
C ASP A 198 -5.65 2.80 5.98
N MET A 199 -4.66 3.58 5.60
CA MET A 199 -3.66 4.11 6.50
C MET A 199 -4.24 5.11 7.49
N VAL A 200 -3.85 4.98 8.75
CA VAL A 200 -4.23 5.87 9.85
C VAL A 200 -3.04 6.77 10.19
N PRO A 201 -3.18 8.10 10.02
CA PRO A 201 -2.12 9.06 10.38
C PRO A 201 -1.76 9.08 11.86
N PRO A 202 -0.58 9.63 12.23
CA PRO A 202 -0.22 9.91 13.61
C PRO A 202 -1.28 10.76 14.32
N PHE A 203 -1.56 10.43 15.58
CA PHE A 203 -2.47 11.19 16.45
C PHE A 203 -3.85 11.45 15.83
N SER A 204 -4.40 10.46 15.13
CA SER A 204 -5.65 10.61 14.39
C SER A 204 -6.54 9.38 14.52
N GLU A 205 -7.74 9.45 13.96
CA GLU A 205 -8.68 8.34 13.91
C GLU A 205 -9.23 8.11 12.50
N LYS A 206 -9.62 6.87 12.21
CA LYS A 206 -10.37 6.49 11.01
C LYS A 206 -11.46 5.48 11.34
N MET A 207 -12.47 5.44 10.49
CA MET A 207 -13.56 4.48 10.56
C MET A 207 -13.51 3.57 9.34
N PHE A 208 -13.56 2.27 9.58
CA PHE A 208 -13.59 1.24 8.55
C PHE A 208 -14.96 0.60 8.51
N PHE A 209 -15.53 0.53 7.31
CA PHE A 209 -16.85 -0.03 7.07
C PHE A 209 -16.79 -1.15 6.05
N PRO A 210 -17.70 -2.12 6.12
CA PRO A 210 -17.90 -3.10 5.06
C PRO A 210 -18.25 -2.47 3.71
N LYS A 211 -17.86 -3.11 2.60
CA LYS A 211 -18.27 -2.68 1.25
C LYS A 211 -19.79 -2.74 1.06
N LEU A 212 -20.43 -3.73 1.68
CA LEU A 212 -21.88 -3.92 1.64
C LEU A 212 -22.46 -3.58 3.01
N LYS A 213 -23.49 -2.72 3.01
CA LYS A 213 -24.18 -2.31 4.24
C LYS A 213 -24.66 -3.54 5.01
N LEU A 214 -24.24 -3.66 6.26
CA LEU A 214 -24.79 -4.66 7.17
C LEU A 214 -26.20 -4.22 7.58
N LEU A 215 -27.20 -5.06 7.32
CA LEU A 215 -28.60 -4.82 7.67
C LEU A 215 -28.92 -5.53 8.99
N GLY A 216 -29.53 -4.80 9.94
CA GLY A 216 -29.99 -5.33 11.23
C GLY A 216 -29.00 -5.14 12.39
N SER A 217 -29.45 -5.45 13.61
CA SER A 217 -28.67 -5.37 14.85
C SER A 217 -27.65 -6.52 14.97
N THR A 218 -26.78 -6.67 13.98
CA THR A 218 -25.80 -7.75 14.01
C THR A 218 -24.59 -7.34 14.85
N SER A 219 -24.29 -8.13 15.87
CA SER A 219 -23.15 -7.93 16.75
C SER A 219 -21.86 -8.30 16.02
N ILE A 220 -20.93 -7.34 15.93
CA ILE A 220 -19.55 -7.62 15.53
C ILE A 220 -18.85 -8.22 16.74
N SER A 221 -18.37 -9.45 16.63
CA SER A 221 -17.69 -10.15 17.73
C SER A 221 -16.16 -10.09 17.61
N LYS A 222 -15.64 -10.06 16.38
CA LYS A 222 -14.20 -10.09 16.10
C LYS A 222 -13.83 -9.23 14.90
N MET A 223 -12.56 -8.84 14.83
CA MET A 223 -11.94 -8.30 13.62
C MET A 223 -10.59 -8.96 13.40
N ASN A 224 -10.34 -9.43 12.20
CA ASN A 224 -9.02 -9.86 11.73
C ASN A 224 -8.49 -8.78 10.80
N TYR A 225 -7.23 -8.38 10.96
CA TYR A 225 -6.63 -7.41 10.06
C TYR A 225 -5.15 -7.67 9.84
N LYS A 226 -4.64 -7.14 8.73
CA LYS A 226 -3.23 -7.16 8.40
C LYS A 226 -2.70 -5.73 8.36
N ILE A 227 -1.61 -5.48 9.08
CA ILE A 227 -0.84 -4.24 8.96
C ILE A 227 0.46 -4.50 8.22
N LEU A 228 0.94 -3.49 7.50
CA LEU A 228 2.24 -3.55 6.84
C LEU A 228 3.31 -2.95 7.74
N ASN A 229 4.36 -3.71 8.04
CA ASN A 229 5.55 -3.19 8.70
C ASN A 229 6.39 -2.32 7.74
N ASP A 230 7.51 -1.79 8.24
CA ASP A 230 8.41 -0.94 7.46
C ASP A 230 9.03 -1.62 6.22
N TYR A 231 9.16 -2.94 6.24
CA TYR A 231 9.65 -3.75 5.11
C TYR A 231 8.54 -4.13 4.13
N GLY A 232 7.29 -3.74 4.40
CA GLY A 232 6.14 -4.08 3.58
C GLY A 232 5.60 -5.50 3.81
N ALA A 233 6.06 -6.21 4.84
CA ALA A 233 5.51 -7.50 5.22
C ALA A 233 4.21 -7.30 6.01
N ALA A 234 3.22 -8.14 5.73
CA ALA A 234 1.95 -8.15 6.43
C ALA A 234 2.07 -8.88 7.78
N ILE A 235 1.57 -8.25 8.84
CA ILE A 235 1.46 -8.81 10.18
C ILE A 235 -0.03 -8.95 10.49
N ASP A 236 -0.44 -10.19 10.75
CA ASP A 236 -1.82 -10.54 11.07
C ASP A 236 -2.12 -10.33 12.55
N GLU A 237 -3.19 -9.58 12.83
CA GLU A 237 -3.70 -9.28 14.17
C GLU A 237 -5.18 -9.68 14.29
N GLU A 238 -5.60 -10.05 15.50
CA GLU A 238 -7.00 -10.34 15.83
C GLU A 238 -7.47 -9.47 17.00
N LEU A 239 -8.67 -8.92 16.86
CA LEU A 239 -9.41 -8.24 17.93
C LEU A 239 -10.64 -9.07 18.30
N SER A 240 -10.94 -9.10 19.59
CA SER A 240 -12.25 -9.47 20.09
C SER A 240 -12.96 -8.23 20.65
N PHE A 241 -14.25 -8.09 20.34
CA PHE A 241 -15.04 -6.96 20.83
C PHE A 241 -15.86 -7.37 22.06
N SER A 242 -15.76 -6.59 23.12
CA SER A 242 -16.59 -6.68 24.32
C SER A 242 -17.10 -5.29 24.69
N GLN A 243 -18.40 -5.15 24.94
CA GLN A 243 -19.05 -3.86 25.26
C GLN A 243 -18.72 -2.73 24.24
N GLY A 244 -18.54 -3.08 22.96
CA GLY A 244 -18.19 -2.12 21.90
C GLY A 244 -16.72 -1.69 21.87
N GLN A 245 -15.88 -2.16 22.78
CA GLN A 245 -14.42 -1.93 22.80
C GLN A 245 -13.71 -3.15 22.20
N GLY A 246 -12.74 -2.92 21.31
CA GLY A 246 -11.91 -3.97 20.74
C GLY A 246 -10.65 -4.18 21.56
N VAL A 247 -10.37 -5.43 21.92
CA VAL A 247 -9.16 -5.84 22.65
C VAL A 247 -8.35 -6.78 21.76
N LEU A 248 -7.04 -6.50 21.64
CA LEU A 248 -6.10 -7.36 20.93
C LEU A 248 -6.02 -8.72 21.60
N VAL A 249 -6.25 -9.76 20.80
CA VAL A 249 -6.08 -11.14 21.23
C VAL A 249 -4.67 -11.54 20.82
N SER A 250 -3.75 -11.63 21.79
CA SER A 250 -2.37 -12.05 21.54
C SER A 250 -2.35 -13.34 20.74
N LYS A 251 -1.68 -13.36 19.59
CA LYS A 251 -1.37 -14.61 18.91
C LYS A 251 -0.40 -15.42 19.76
N LYS A 252 -0.74 -16.69 20.00
CA LYS A 252 0.29 -17.70 20.31
C LYS A 252 1.24 -17.77 19.11
N LYS A 253 2.54 -17.71 19.41
CA LYS A 253 3.65 -17.88 18.47
C LYS A 253 3.45 -19.09 17.55
#